data_AF-Q8G5D5-F1
#
_entry.id   AF-Q8G5D5-F1
#
_cell.length_a   1.000
_cell.length_b   1.000
_cell.length_c   1.000
_cell.angle_alpha   90.00
_cell.angle_beta   90.00
_cell.angle_gamma   90.00
#
_symmetry.space_group_name_H-M   'P 1'
#
loop_
_entity.id
_entity.type
_entity.pdbx_description
1 polymer ?
#
loop_
_entity_poly.entity_id
_entity_poly.type
_entity_poly.pdbx_seq_one_letter_code
_entity_poly.pdbx_strand_id
1 'polypeptide(L)' 'MWVGANVSILPGVTIGDNCVIGAGSVVTHSIPANSVTYGAPCEVVREIGDKDREYFYKNRKLDMWE' A
#
# COMPACT_ATOMS: atom_id res chain seq x y z
N MET A 1 -2.83 8.08 -1.71
CA MET A 1 -3.14 6.67 -2.00
C MET A 1 -2.36 6.24 -3.23
N TRP A 2 -1.74 5.07 -3.21
CA TRP A 2 -1.12 4.45 -4.39
C TRP A 2 -1.79 3.09 -4.69
N VAL A 3 -2.21 2.88 -5.94
CA VAL A 3 -2.79 1.63 -6.43
C VAL A 3 -1.86 1.03 -7.48
N GLY A 4 -1.41 -0.20 -7.24
CA GLY A 4 -0.58 -0.96 -8.17
C GLY A 4 -1.35 -1.39 -9.43
N ALA A 5 -0.61 -1.90 -10.42
CA ALA A 5 -1.20 -2.39 -11.65
C ALA A 5 -2.13 -3.60 -11.40
N ASN A 6 -3.20 -3.71 -12.19
CA ASN A 6 -4.14 -4.85 -12.16
C ASN A 6 -4.77 -5.12 -10.78
N VAL A 7 -5.19 -4.06 -10.08
CA VAL A 7 -5.93 -4.18 -8.82
C VAL A 7 -7.43 -4.15 -9.09
N SER A 8 -8.17 -5.02 -8.41
CA SER A 8 -9.64 -5.00 -8.37
C SER A 8 -10.12 -4.59 -6.99
N ILE A 9 -10.90 -3.50 -6.89
CA ILE A 9 -11.53 -3.04 -5.65
C ILE A 9 -13.02 -3.34 -5.72
N LEU A 10 -13.53 -4.15 -4.79
CA LEU A 10 -14.94 -4.54 -4.77
C LEU A 10 -15.84 -3.39 -4.28
N PRO A 11 -17.11 -3.35 -4.71
CA PRO A 11 -18.05 -2.30 -4.30
C PRO A 11 -18.22 -2.21 -2.78
N GLY A 12 -18.39 -0.99 -2.25
CA GLY A 12 -18.62 -0.73 -0.83
C GLY A 12 -17.37 -0.69 0.05
N VAL A 13 -16.19 -0.95 -0.52
CA VAL A 13 -14.89 -0.84 0.16
C VAL A 13 -14.48 0.63 0.30
N THR A 14 -13.99 1.00 1.48
CA THR A 14 -13.31 2.29 1.71
C THR A 14 -11.80 2.06 1.87
N ILE A 15 -11.00 2.87 1.18
CA ILE A 15 -9.54 2.84 1.31
C ILE A 15 -9.12 4.06 2.11
N GLY A 16 -8.43 3.84 3.23
CA GLY A 16 -7.90 4.90 4.05
C GLY A 16 -6.82 5.73 3.35
N ASP A 17 -6.55 6.91 3.91
CA ASP A 17 -5.52 7.79 3.41
C ASP A 17 -4.13 7.15 3.49
N ASN A 18 -3.25 7.58 2.61
CA ASN A 18 -1.85 7.15 2.56
C ASN A 18 -1.63 5.65 2.34
N CYS A 19 -2.64 4.87 1.97
CA CYS A 19 -2.47 3.45 1.68
C CYS A 19 -1.68 3.17 0.39
N VAL A 20 -1.00 2.03 0.37
CA VAL A 20 -0.40 1.40 -0.81
C VAL A 20 -1.07 0.05 -1.04
N ILE A 21 -1.69 -0.13 -2.21
CA ILE A 21 -2.27 -1.41 -2.65
C ILE A 21 -1.32 -2.04 -3.67
N GLY A 22 -0.74 -3.18 -3.34
CA GLY A 22 0.18 -3.91 -4.21
C GLY A 22 -0.48 -4.38 -5.51
N ALA A 23 0.31 -4.53 -6.56
CA ALA A 23 -0.17 -4.99 -7.87
C ALA A 23 -0.85 -6.37 -7.79
N GLY A 24 -1.87 -6.59 -8.62
CA GLY A 24 -2.60 -7.87 -8.69
C GLY A 24 -3.57 -8.12 -7.53
N SER A 25 -3.82 -7.14 -6.67
CA SER A 25 -4.64 -7.36 -5.47
C SER A 25 -6.14 -7.36 -5.74
N VAL A 26 -6.90 -8.15 -4.97
CA VAL A 26 -8.37 -8.17 -4.95
C VAL A 26 -8.87 -7.71 -3.59
N VAL A 27 -9.31 -6.46 -3.51
CA VAL A 27 -9.73 -5.81 -2.26
C VAL A 27 -11.18 -6.14 -1.96
N THR A 28 -11.39 -6.99 -0.96
CA THR A 28 -12.69 -7.51 -0.52
C THR A 28 -13.27 -6.80 0.70
N HIS A 29 -12.47 -5.96 1.38
CA HIS A 29 -12.84 -5.26 2.61
C HIS A 29 -12.12 -3.92 2.74
N SER A 30 -12.65 -3.02 3.56
CA SER A 30 -12.08 -1.69 3.80
C SER A 30 -10.69 -1.77 4.41
N ILE A 31 -9.80 -0.89 3.94
CA ILE A 31 -8.39 -0.86 4.33
C ILE A 31 -8.14 0.36 5.23
N PRO A 32 -7.50 0.19 6.41
CA PRO A 32 -7.18 1.30 7.29
C PRO A 32 -6.06 2.18 6.72
N ALA A 33 -6.06 3.46 7.09
CA ALA A 33 -5.05 4.43 6.66
C ALA A 33 -3.62 3.99 7.00
N ASN A 34 -2.63 4.53 6.29
CA ASN A 34 -1.20 4.22 6.47
C ASN A 34 -0.86 2.73 6.32
N SER A 35 -1.60 1.97 5.52
CA SER A 35 -1.34 0.53 5.34
C SER A 35 -0.63 0.20 4.03
N VAL A 36 0.26 -0.79 4.08
CA VAL A 36 0.75 -1.52 2.90
C VAL A 36 -0.01 -2.84 2.80
N THR A 37 -0.74 -3.02 1.70
CA THR A 37 -1.59 -4.19 1.48
C THR A 37 -1.26 -4.89 0.17
N TYR A 38 -1.48 -6.20 0.11
CA TYR A 38 -1.48 -6.93 -1.16
C TYR A 38 -2.18 -8.29 -1.04
N GLY A 39 -2.48 -8.91 -2.18
CA GLY A 39 -2.98 -10.29 -2.27
C GLY A 39 -4.39 -10.41 -2.85
N ALA A 40 -4.85 -11.65 -3.02
CA ALA A 40 -6.21 -11.99 -3.44
C ALA A 40 -6.73 -13.15 -2.55
N PRO A 41 -7.42 -12.88 -1.42
CA PRO A 41 -7.88 -11.55 -0.97
C PRO A 41 -6.73 -10.63 -0.52
N CYS A 42 -6.95 -9.32 -0.65
CA CYS A 42 -5.99 -8.28 -0.26
C CYS A 42 -5.95 -8.13 1.26
N GLU A 43 -4.79 -8.29 1.87
CA GLU A 43 -4.60 -8.24 3.32
C GLU A 43 -3.64 -7.13 3.72
N VAL A 44 -3.79 -6.61 4.94
CA VAL A 44 -2.82 -5.68 5.54
C VAL A 44 -1.57 -6.46 5.92
N VAL A 45 -0.44 -6.08 5.34
CA VAL A 45 0.85 -6.76 5.56
C VAL A 45 1.67 -6.04 6.62
N ARG A 46 1.61 -4.70 6.62
CA ARG A 46 2.24 -3.83 7.62
C ARG A 46 1.70 -2.41 7.53
N GLU A 47 1.99 -1.64 8.57
CA GLU A 47 1.82 -0.18 8.57
C GLU A 47 3.00 0.52 7.86
N ILE A 48 2.74 1.71 7.34
CA ILE A 48 3.71 2.67 6.79
C ILE A 48 4.29 3.47 7.97
N GLY A 49 5.61 3.55 8.06
CA GLY A 49 6.29 4.20 9.19
C GLY A 49 7.57 4.92 8.81
N ASP A 50 8.38 5.27 9.82
CA ASP A 50 9.60 6.07 9.65
C ASP A 50 10.60 5.44 8.67
N LYS A 51 10.67 4.11 8.64
CA LYS A 51 11.51 3.39 7.67
C LYS A 51 11.15 3.75 6.22
N ASP A 52 9.88 3.96 5.90
CA ASP A 52 9.43 4.31 4.55
C ASP A 52 9.75 5.78 4.19
N ARG A 53 10.03 6.62 5.19
CA ARG A 53 10.51 7.99 4.99
C ARG A 53 12.00 8.05 4.68
N GLU A 54 12.75 7.04 5.09
CA GLU A 54 14.19 6.94 4.82
C GLU A 54 14.48 6.07 3.59
N TYR A 55 13.72 5.00 3.39
CA TYR A 55 13.98 3.96 2.38
C TYR A 55 12.79 3.77 1.44
N PHE A 56 13.01 3.90 0.14
CA PHE A 56 11.94 3.75 -0.86
C PHE A 56 11.83 2.32 -1.42
N TYR A 57 12.92 1.56 -1.42
CA TYR A 57 12.92 0.18 -1.91
C TYR A 57 13.96 -0.67 -1.16
N LYS A 58 13.47 -1.62 -0.36
CA LYS A 58 14.31 -2.49 0.49
C LYS A 58 15.22 -1.66 1.39
N ASN A 59 16.52 -1.64 1.10
CA ASN A 59 17.54 -0.87 1.84
C ASN A 59 18.10 0.30 1.03
N ARG A 60 17.45 0.70 -0.07
CA ARG A 60 17.81 1.91 -0.82
C ARG A 60 17.26 3.14 -0.12
N LYS A 61 18.15 4.03 0.32
CA LYS A 61 17.81 5.31 0.91
C LYS A 61 17.33 6.29 -0.15
N LEU A 62 16.44 7.20 0.23
CA LEU A 62 16.11 8.35 -0.60
C LEU A 62 17.34 9.26 -0.73
N ASP A 63 17.80 9.47 -1.95
CA ASP A 63 18.94 10.29 -2.36
C ASP A 63 18.52 11.55 -3.12
N MET A 64 17.22 11.88 -3.08
CA MET A 64 16.52 12.89 -3.90
C MET A 64 17.00 14.35 -3.75
N TRP A 65 18.03 14.62 -2.96
CA TRP A 65 18.50 15.98 -2.64
C TRP A 65 20.03 16.12 -2.65
N GLU A 66 20.76 15.14 -3.18
CA GLU A 66 22.19 15.25 -3.50
C GLU A 66 22.42 15.63 -4.97
#